data_AF-A0A355D744-F1
#
_entry.id   AF-A0A355D744-F1
#
_cell.length_a   1.000
_cell.length_b   1.000
_cell.length_c   1.000
_cell.angle_alpha   90.00
_cell.angle_beta   90.00
_cell.angle_gamma   90.00
#
_symmetry.space_group_name_H-M   'P 1'
#
loop_
_entity.id
_entity.type
_entity.pdbx_description
1 polymer ?
#
loop_
_entity_poly.entity_id
_entity_poly.type
_entity_poly.pdbx_seq_one_letter_code
_entity_poly.pdbx_strand_id
1 'polypeptide(L)' 'MIKNRLKEIRMRGYMMAPGEFAKYLNVSIKTYSGWENGHSEPTLEGALIIANKLNKEWI' A
#
# COMPACT_ATOMS: atom_id res chain seq x y z
N MET A 1 6.49 17.29 -3.93
CA MET A 1 6.88 15.87 -3.95
C MET A 1 5.83 15.09 -3.17
N ILE A 2 5.30 14.00 -3.73
CA ILE A 2 4.24 13.21 -3.08
C ILE A 2 4.86 12.46 -1.89
N LYS A 3 4.24 12.55 -0.70
CA LYS A 3 4.72 11.85 0.50
C LYS A 3 4.15 10.43 0.54
N ASN A 4 5.03 9.44 0.62
CA ASN A 4 4.65 8.06 0.87
C ASN A 4 4.05 7.90 2.27
N ARG A 5 2.81 7.40 2.36
CA ARG A 5 2.09 7.16 3.61
C ARG A 5 1.68 5.69 3.81
N LEU A 6 2.21 4.76 3.01
CA LEU A 6 1.82 3.35 3.05
C LEU A 6 1.99 2.71 4.42
N LYS A 7 3.11 3.00 5.12
CA LYS A 7 3.36 2.50 6.48
C LYS A 7 2.30 2.97 7.47
N GLU A 8 1.96 4.25 7.43
CA GLU A 8 0.94 4.83 8.30
C GLU A 8 -0.43 4.21 8.02
N ILE A 9 -0.82 4.12 6.74
CA ILE A 9 -2.09 3.54 6.30
C ILE A 9 -2.18 2.08 6.76
N ARG A 10 -1.14 1.26 6.54
CA ARG A 10 -1.11 -0.13 6.98
C ARG A 10 -1.24 -0.24 8.49
N MET A 11 -0.42 0.49 9.25
CA MET A 11 -0.35 0.34 10.70
C MET A 11 -1.58 0.90 11.42
N ARG A 12 -2.13 2.04 10.97
CA ARG A 12 -3.24 2.72 11.65
C ARG A 12 -4.61 2.38 11.05
N GLY A 13 -4.70 2.29 9.73
CA GLY A 13 -5.98 2.08 9.04
C GLY A 13 -6.40 0.61 8.97
N TYR A 14 -5.43 -0.30 8.92
CA TYR A 14 -5.68 -1.74 8.73
C TYR A 14 -5.10 -2.62 9.85
N MET A 15 -4.10 -2.13 10.59
CA MET A 15 -3.41 -2.86 11.66
C MET A 15 -2.84 -4.21 11.21
N MET A 16 -2.38 -4.29 9.96
CA MET A 16 -1.88 -5.53 9.35
C MET A 16 -0.35 -5.61 9.41
N ALA A 17 0.17 -6.83 9.52
CA ALA A 17 1.58 -7.11 9.25
C ALA A 17 1.90 -6.84 7.77
N PRO A 18 3.16 -6.51 7.41
CA PRO A 18 3.53 -6.20 6.02
C PRO A 18 3.13 -7.29 5.01
N GLY A 19 3.27 -8.57 5.37
CA GLY A 19 2.89 -9.68 4.50
C GLY A 19 1.38 -9.81 4.30
N GLU A 20 0.58 -9.53 5.33
CA GLU A 20 -0.89 -9.53 5.22
C GLU A 20 -1.38 -8.38 4.34
N PHE A 21 -0.79 -7.21 4.51
CA PHE A 21 -1.16 -6.04 3.72
C PHE A 21 -0.71 -6.16 2.26
N ALA A 22 0.46 -6.77 2.00
CA ALA A 22 0.88 -7.11 0.64
C ALA A 22 -0.12 -8.06 -0.05
N LYS A 23 -0.58 -9.10 0.66
CA LYS A 23 -1.64 -10.00 0.17
C LYS A 23 -2.95 -9.26 -0.08
N TYR A 24 -3.34 -8.35 0.82
CA TYR A 24 -4.53 -7.52 0.66
C TYR A 24 -4.50 -6.64 -0.60
N LEU A 25 -3.33 -6.08 -0.90
CA LEU A 25 -3.04 -5.33 -2.13
C LEU A 25 -2.78 -6.24 -3.35
N ASN A 26 -2.80 -7.56 -3.18
CA ASN A 26 -2.48 -8.53 -4.24
C ASN A 26 -1.10 -8.31 -4.90
N VAL A 27 -0.08 -7.99 -4.10
CA VAL A 27 1.31 -7.84 -4.55
C VAL A 27 2.25 -8.71 -3.72
N SER A 28 3.46 -8.94 -4.23
CA SER A 28 4.49 -9.64 -3.44
C SER A 28 4.91 -8.81 -2.22
N ILE A 29 5.28 -9.49 -1.13
CA ILE A 29 5.81 -8.81 0.07
C ILE A 29 7.06 -7.98 -0.24
N LYS A 30 7.89 -8.41 -1.20
CA LYS A 30 9.09 -7.70 -1.63
C LYS A 30 8.71 -6.38 -2.31
N THR A 31 7.76 -6.43 -3.24
CA THR A 31 7.22 -5.24 -3.92
C THR A 31 6.65 -4.26 -2.90
N TYR A 32 5.78 -4.73 -2.01
CA TYR A 32 5.20 -3.91 -0.97
C TYR A 32 6.25 -3.27 -0.05
N SER A 33 7.24 -4.06 0.41
CA SER A 33 8.30 -3.57 1.30
C SER A 33 9.18 -2.52 0.62
N GLY A 34 9.41 -2.65 -0.69
CA GLY A 34 10.09 -1.64 -1.49
C GLY A 34 9.33 -0.32 -1.50
N TRP A 35 8.01 -0.40 -1.76
CA TRP A 35 7.13 0.76 -1.73
C TRP A 35 7.04 1.39 -0.35
N GLU A 36 6.80 0.62 0.71
CA GLU A 36 6.64 1.15 2.07
C GLU A 36 7.88 1.88 2.58
N ASN A 37 9.07 1.36 2.28
CA ASN A 37 10.34 1.92 2.75
C ASN A 37 10.93 2.96 1.80
N GLY A 38 10.28 3.23 0.65
CA GLY A 38 10.73 4.23 -0.33
C GLY A 38 11.93 3.79 -1.19
N HIS A 39 12.21 2.48 -1.28
CA HIS A 39 13.22 1.96 -2.20
C HIS A 39 12.74 1.93 -3.65
N SER A 40 11.42 1.89 -3.84
CA SER A 40 10.78 1.97 -5.15
C SER A 40 9.42 2.64 -5.03
N GLU A 41 8.92 3.17 -6.13
CA GLU A 41 7.57 3.73 -6.20
C GLU A 41 6.60 2.73 -6.86
N PRO A 42 5.29 2.77 -6.52
CA PRO A 42 4.29 2.02 -7.25
C PRO A 42 4.23 2.45 -8.72
N THR A 43 4.04 1.50 -9.63
CA THR A 43 3.65 1.82 -11.01
C THR A 43 2.26 2.48 -11.02
N LEU A 44 1.83 3.02 -12.16
CA LEU A 44 0.46 3.53 -12.31
C LEU A 44 -0.60 2.47 -11.93
N GLU A 45 -0.39 1.23 -12.36
CA GLU A 45 -1.24 0.09 -11.99
C GLU A 45 -1.20 -0.17 -10.48
N GLY A 46 -0.01 -0.17 -9.87
CA GLY A 46 0.13 -0.33 -8.42
C GLY A 46 -0.56 0.80 -7.63
N ALA A 47 -0.45 2.04 -8.10
CA ALA A 47 -1.13 3.18 -7.52
C ALA A 47 -2.65 3.06 -7.65
N LEU A 48 -3.16 2.55 -8.78
CA LEU A 48 -4.59 2.29 -8.98
C LEU A 48 -5.11 1.17 -8.08
N ILE A 49 -4.35 0.08 -7.91
CA ILE A 49 -4.68 -1.00 -6.98
C ILE A 49 -4.76 -0.46 -5.55
N ILE A 50 -3.75 0.31 -5.13
CA ILE A 50 -3.74 0.96 -3.82
C ILE A 50 -4.95 1.88 -3.69
N ALA A 51 -5.21 2.75 -4.66
CA ALA A 51 -6.37 3.65 -4.63
C ALA A 51 -7.68 2.86 -4.50
N ASN A 52 -7.93 1.84 -5.33
CA ASN A 52 -9.15 1.04 -5.28
C ASN A 52 -9.33 0.28 -3.96
N LYS A 53 -8.24 -0.25 -3.38
CA LYS A 53 -8.30 -0.96 -2.10
C LYS A 53 -8.47 -0.02 -0.91
N LEU A 54 -7.86 1.16 -0.97
CA LEU A 54 -7.90 2.17 0.08
C LEU A 54 -9.16 3.04 0.03
N ASN A 55 -9.81 3.15 -1.14
CA ASN A 55 -11.06 3.86 -1.32
C ASN A 55 -12.21 3.05 -0.70
N LYS A 56 -12.23 2.97 0.63
CA LYS A 56 -13.45 2.70 1.39
C LYS A 56 -14.39 3.85 1.11
N GLU A 57 -15.52 3.53 0.50
CA GLU A 57 -16.58 4.47 0.14
C GLU A 57 -16.86 5.48 1.26
N TRP A 58 -16.61 6.76 0.99
CA TRP A 58 -17.49 7.82 1.47
C TRP A 58 -18.61 7.94 0.43
N ILE A 59 -19.55 7.00 0.48
CA ILE A 59 -20.90 7.14 -0.09
C ILE A 59 -21.87 6.99 1.07
#